data_AF-A0A176FC64-F1
#
_entry.id   AF-A0A176FC64-F1
#
_cell.length_a   1.000
_cell.length_b   1.000
_cell.length_c   1.000
_cell.angle_alpha   90.00
_cell.angle_beta   90.00
_cell.angle_gamma   90.00
#
_symmetry.space_group_name_H-M   'P 1'
#
loop_
_entity.id
_entity.type
_entity.pdbx_description
1 polymer ?
#
loop_
_entity_poly.entity_id
_entity_poly.type
_entity_poly.pdbx_seq_one_letter_code
_entity_poly.pdbx_strand_id
1 'polypeptide(L)' 'MAETPKVTINNVEYELDSLSDDAKAQLTNIQLTDRKIADLQQEISMLQTARNAYAKVLNDNMPKTEQ' A
#
# COMPACT_ATOMS: atom_id res chain seq x y z
N MET A 1 6.45 -32.95 -14.58
CA MET A 1 7.16 -31.74 -15.05
C MET A 1 7.02 -30.73 -13.94
N ALA A 2 8.11 -30.27 -13.34
CA ALA A 2 8.05 -29.31 -12.24
C ALA A 2 7.72 -27.93 -12.83
N GLU A 3 6.62 -27.33 -12.39
CA GLU A 3 6.29 -25.95 -12.73
C GLU A 3 7.15 -25.06 -11.85
N THR A 4 8.17 -24.43 -12.44
CA THR A 4 8.99 -23.45 -11.72
C THR A 4 8.13 -22.22 -11.44
N PRO A 5 8.05 -21.77 -10.18
CA PRO A 5 7.31 -20.57 -9.87
C PRO A 5 7.95 -19.38 -10.59
N LYS A 6 7.14 -18.51 -11.19
CA LYS A 6 7.62 -17.33 -11.90
C LYS A 6 7.27 -16.07 -11.13
N VAL A 7 8.16 -15.10 -11.16
CA VAL A 7 7.96 -13.78 -10.55
C VAL A 7 8.16 -12.69 -11.58
N THR A 8 7.23 -11.74 -11.60
CA THR A 8 7.36 -10.54 -12.41
C THR A 8 8.06 -9.47 -11.60
N ILE A 9 9.26 -9.06 -12.02
CA ILE A 9 10.03 -7.98 -11.41
C ILE A 9 10.24 -6.92 -12.50
N ASN A 10 9.82 -5.68 -12.25
CA ASN A 10 9.93 -4.57 -13.22
C ASN A 10 9.35 -4.89 -14.61
N ASN A 11 8.15 -5.47 -14.67
CA ASN A 11 7.49 -5.89 -15.92
C ASN A 11 8.22 -7.01 -16.71
N VAL A 12 9.23 -7.65 -16.14
CA VAL A 12 9.92 -8.80 -16.74
C VAL A 12 9.65 -10.04 -15.90
N GLU A 13 9.29 -11.14 -16.57
CA GLU A 13 9.04 -12.43 -15.94
C GLU A 13 10.37 -13.19 -15.77
N TYR A 14 10.66 -13.62 -14.55
CA TYR A 14 11.82 -14.43 -14.21
C TYR A 14 11.37 -15.73 -13.56
N GLU A 15 12.01 -16.84 -13.94
CA GLU A 15 11.88 -18.11 -13.22
C GLU A 15 12.52 -17.93 -11.83
N LEU A 16 11.84 -18.29 -10.75
CA LEU A 16 12.39 -18.13 -9.39
C LEU A 16 13.76 -18.81 -9.25
N ASP A 17 13.90 -19.98 -9.86
CA ASP A 17 15.12 -20.79 -9.80
C ASP A 17 16.28 -20.19 -10.59
N SER A 18 16.00 -19.24 -11.50
CA SER A 18 17.04 -18.48 -12.22
C SER A 18 17.59 -17.30 -11.41
N LEU A 19 16.95 -16.94 -10.29
CA LEU A 19 17.37 -15.84 -9.44
C LEU A 19 18.45 -16.30 -8.45
N SER A 20 19.41 -15.41 -8.18
CA SER A 20 20.37 -15.62 -7.10
C SER A 20 19.68 -15.62 -5.74
N ASP A 21 20.33 -16.22 -4.74
CA ASP A 21 19.82 -16.22 -3.36
C ASP A 21 19.65 -14.80 -2.81
N ASP A 22 20.56 -13.89 -3.15
CA ASP A 22 20.44 -12.47 -2.82
C ASP A 22 19.20 -11.83 -3.47
N ALA A 23 18.92 -12.12 -4.73
CA ALA A 23 17.74 -11.60 -5.43
C ALA A 23 16.44 -12.12 -4.81
N LYS A 24 16.39 -13.39 -4.41
CA LYS A 24 15.24 -13.98 -3.69
C LYS A 24 15.02 -13.33 -2.33
N ALA A 25 16.10 -13.03 -1.60
CA ALA A 25 16.02 -12.33 -0.32
C ALA A 25 15.48 -10.91 -0.50
N GLN A 26 15.96 -10.16 -1.49
CA GLN A 26 15.45 -8.82 -1.78
C GLN A 26 14.00 -8.83 -2.25
N LEU A 27 13.61 -9.79 -3.09
CA LEU A 27 12.21 -9.96 -3.49
C LEU A 27 11.29 -10.15 -2.27
N THR A 28 11.70 -10.98 -1.32
CA THR A 28 10.95 -11.20 -0.08
C THR A 28 10.82 -9.91 0.74
N ASN A 29 11.89 -9.13 0.84
CA ASN A 29 11.88 -7.84 1.53
C ASN A 29 10.95 -6.82 0.85
N ILE A 30 10.95 -6.78 -0.48
CA ILE A 30 10.04 -5.92 -1.27
C ILE A 30 8.59 -6.33 -1.00
N GLN A 31 8.24 -7.61 -1.15
CA GLN A 31 6.88 -8.11 -0.87
C GLN A 31 6.41 -7.83 0.56
N LEU A 32 7.30 -7.90 1.54
CA LEU A 32 6.98 -7.53 2.92
C LEU A 32 6.73 -6.02 3.04
N THR A 33 7.55 -5.21 2.39
CA THR A 33 7.45 -3.75 2.41
C THR A 33 6.17 -3.29 1.73
N ASP A 34 5.83 -3.85 0.57
CA ASP A 34 4.61 -3.53 -0.17
C ASP A 34 3.36 -3.84 0.63
N ARG A 35 3.33 -4.98 1.33
CA ARG A 35 2.23 -5.32 2.25
C ARG A 35 2.07 -4.27 3.36
N LYS A 36 3.17 -3.87 3.99
CA LYS A 36 3.14 -2.83 5.04
C LYS A 36 2.66 -1.48 4.48
N ILE A 37 3.07 -1.12 3.26
CA ILE A 37 2.60 0.10 2.60
C ILE A 37 1.08 0.03 2.38
N ALA A 38 0.56 -1.10 1.89
CA ALA A 38 -0.86 -1.28 1.68
C ALA A 38 -1.66 -1.17 3.01
N ASP A 39 -1.16 -1.79 4.08
CA ASP A 39 -1.78 -1.70 5.41
C ASP A 39 -1.84 -0.25 5.91
N LEU A 40 -0.73 0.50 5.78
CA LEU A 40 -0.67 1.91 6.17
C LEU A 40 -1.60 2.79 5.31
N GLN A 41 -1.74 2.51 4.02
CA GLN A 41 -2.68 3.22 3.14
C GLN A 41 -4.14 2.98 3.55
N GLN A 42 -4.47 1.78 4.02
CA GLN A 42 -5.78 1.50 4.58
C GLN A 42 -6.03 2.31 5.85
N GLU A 43 -5.05 2.38 6.76
CA GLU A 43 -5.13 3.19 7.97
C GLU A 43 -5.31 4.68 7.67
N ILE A 44 -4.51 5.22 6.73
CA ILE A 44 -4.63 6.60 6.26
C ILE A 44 -6.06 6.89 5.76
N SER A 45 -6.65 5.97 4.98
CA SER A 45 -8.01 6.14 4.44
C SER A 45 -9.07 6.23 5.55
N MET A 46 -8.92 5.43 6.61
CA MET A 46 -9.78 5.51 7.79
C MET A 46 -9.62 6.85 8.52
N LEU A 47 -8.39 7.30 8.72
CA LEU A 47 -8.10 8.58 9.38
C LEU A 47 -8.57 9.78 8.56
N GLN A 48 -8.47 9.72 7.23
CA GLN A 48 -9.01 10.76 6.34
C GLN A 48 -10.54 10.86 6.48
N THR A 49 -11.24 9.74 6.58
CA THR A 49 -12.69 9.72 6.81
C THR A 49 -13.04 10.39 8.14
N ALA A 50 -12.32 10.05 9.22
CA ALA A 50 -12.50 10.69 10.53
C ALA A 50 -12.23 12.20 10.48
N ARG A 51 -11.12 12.61 9.84
CA ARG A 51 -10.79 14.04 9.64
C ARG A 51 -11.91 14.78 8.91
N ASN A 52 -12.47 14.19 7.85
CA ASN A 52 -13.55 14.80 7.08
C ASN A 52 -14.83 14.95 7.93
N ALA A 53 -15.14 13.96 8.77
CA ALA A 53 -16.25 14.06 9.72
C ALA A 53 -16.04 15.20 10.72
N TYR A 54 -14.84 15.32 11.31
CA TYR A 54 -14.51 16.42 12.21
C TYR A 54 -14.55 17.79 11.53
N ALA A 55 -14.06 17.89 10.29
CA ALA A 55 -14.12 19.12 9.51
C ALA A 55 -15.57 19.55 9.23
N LYS A 56 -16.47 18.59 8.95
CA LYS A 56 -17.90 18.87 8.79
C LYS A 56 -18.52 19.43 10.07
N VAL A 57 -18.28 18.76 11.21
CA VAL A 57 -18.78 19.24 12.51
C VAL A 57 -18.25 20.64 12.81
N LEU A 58 -16.96 20.88 12.57
CA LEU A 58 -16.37 22.21 12.75
C LEU A 58 -17.10 23.26 11.90
N ASN A 59 -17.32 22.98 10.62
CA ASN A 59 -18.01 23.89 9.71
C ASN A 59 -19.47 24.16 10.14
N ASP A 60 -20.17 23.14 10.63
CA ASP A 60 -21.55 23.29 11.13
C ASP A 60 -21.62 24.15 12.41
N ASN A 61 -20.53 24.20 13.19
CA ASN A 61 -20.42 25.01 14.41
C ASN A 61 -19.74 26.38 14.16
N MET A 62 -19.28 26.66 12.94
CA MET A 62 -18.76 27.98 12.61
C MET A 62 -19.92 28.99 12.51
N PRO A 63 -19.71 30.24 12.94
CA PRO A 63 -20.70 31.28 12.75
C PRO A 63 -20.99 31.41 11.26
N LYS A 64 -22.25 31.17 10.86
CA LYS A 64 -22.69 31.47 9.51
C LYS A 64 -22.53 32.97 9.33
N THR A 65 -21.56 33.38 8.52
CA THR A 65 -21.52 34.74 8.00
C THR A 65 -22.76 34.89 7.12
N GLU A 66 -23.85 35.36 7.71
CA GLU A 66 -24.97 35.91 6.96
C GLU A 66 -24.41 37.04 6.09
N GLN A 67 -24.41 36.83 4.78
CA GLN A 67 -24.30 37.89 3.78
C GLN A 67 -25.68 38.47 3.53
#